data_AF-A0A1H8S8A9-F1
#
_entry.id   AF-A0A1H8S8A9-F1
#
_cell.length_a   1.000
_cell.length_b   1.000
_cell.length_c   1.000
_cell.angle_alpha   90.00
_cell.angle_beta   90.00
_cell.angle_gamma   90.00
#
_symmetry.space_group_name_H-M   'P 1'
#
loop_
_entity.id
_entity.type
_entity.pdbx_description
1 polymer ?
#
loop_
_entity_poly.entity_id
_entity_poly.type
_entity_poly.pdbx_seq_one_letter_code
_entity_poly.pdbx_strand_id
1 'polypeptide(L)'
;MDVFLTIISGVSVYVAGQLISKLVIEPVHEMKKIIGKISHSLIENGQVIANPGLIGKEREEETSRHLRSLSSQLQASLYLVPKYDYSSALFGLPSRAKVLSASTDLIALSSVYLTAEITSYQQSAKRKESICDSLGIFMSEDERYPKDLQKNRDQ
;
A
#
# COMPACT_ATOMS: atom_id res chain seq x y z
N MET A 1 3.74 -15.42 51.76
CA MET A 1 3.68 -15.92 50.37
C MET A 1 3.00 -14.93 49.42
N ASP A 2 2.32 -13.89 49.93
CA ASP A 2 1.48 -12.99 49.13
C ASP A 2 2.26 -11.96 48.29
N VAL A 3 3.40 -11.48 48.81
CA VAL A 3 4.27 -10.54 48.07
C VAL A 3 4.86 -11.20 46.82
N PHE A 4 5.23 -12.48 46.90
CA PHE A 4 5.76 -13.20 45.75
C PHE A 4 4.71 -13.41 44.66
N LEU A 5 3.48 -13.77 45.04
CA LEU A 5 2.36 -13.94 44.11
C LEU A 5 1.97 -12.63 43.43
N THR A 6 1.95 -11.53 44.17
CA THR A 6 1.65 -10.20 43.61
C THR A 6 2.73 -9.73 42.62
N ILE A 7 4.01 -9.95 42.93
CA ILE A 7 5.11 -9.67 42.01
C ILE A 7 4.97 -10.50 40.73
N ILE A 8 4.75 -11.82 40.86
CA ILE A 8 4.57 -12.70 39.68
C ILE A 8 3.36 -12.29 38.85
N SER A 9 2.25 -11.93 39.50
CA SER A 9 1.05 -11.44 38.81
C SER A 9 1.35 -10.17 38.00
N GLY A 10 2.03 -9.19 38.61
CA GLY A 10 2.43 -7.96 37.92
C GLY A 10 3.34 -8.21 36.73
N VAL A 11 4.37 -9.06 36.90
CA VAL A 11 5.28 -9.45 35.80
C VAL A 11 4.52 -10.18 34.69
N SER A 12 3.59 -11.07 35.04
CA SER A 12 2.80 -11.83 34.06
C SER A 12 1.92 -10.92 33.21
N VAL A 13 1.22 -9.98 33.84
CA VAL A 13 0.40 -8.98 33.12
C VAL A 13 1.27 -8.10 32.22
N TYR A 14 2.43 -7.65 32.72
CA TYR A 14 3.37 -6.86 31.92
C TYR A 14 3.87 -7.63 30.69
N VAL A 15 4.31 -8.88 30.86
CA VAL A 15 4.78 -9.72 29.76
C VAL A 15 3.66 -9.97 28.75
N ALA A 16 2.43 -10.25 29.20
CA ALA A 16 1.28 -10.43 28.33
C ALA A 16 1.00 -9.15 27.50
N GLY A 17 1.04 -7.98 28.13
CA GLY A 17 0.89 -6.69 27.44
C GLY A 17 1.98 -6.46 26.39
N GLN A 18 3.24 -6.74 26.73
CA GLN A 18 4.37 -6.63 25.80
C GLN A 18 4.22 -7.57 24.59
N LEU A 19 3.76 -8.80 24.83
CA LEU A 19 3.50 -9.76 23.75
C LEU A 19 2.40 -9.26 22.81
N ILE A 20 1.29 -8.75 23.33
CA ILE A 20 0.21 -8.20 22.50
C ILE A 20 0.71 -7.00 21.68
N SER A 21 1.48 -6.11 22.29
CA SER A 21 2.04 -4.94 21.61
C SER A 21 2.94 -5.36 20.44
N LYS A 22 3.91 -6.25 20.68
CA LYS A 22 4.88 -6.66 19.66
C LYS A 22 4.33 -7.60 18.60
N LEU A 23 3.41 -8.49 18.98
CA LEU A 23 2.88 -9.50 18.06
C LEU A 23 1.69 -9.00 17.24
N VAL A 24 0.93 -8.00 17.74
CA VAL A 24 -0.30 -7.54 17.07
C VAL A 24 -0.19 -6.07 16.67
N ILE A 25 0.06 -5.17 17.63
CA ILE A 25 -0.03 -3.73 17.39
C ILE A 25 1.09 -3.23 16.46
N GLU A 26 2.32 -3.65 16.71
CA GLU A 26 3.48 -3.27 15.90
C GLU A 26 3.35 -3.71 14.43
N PRO A 27 3.04 -4.98 14.10
CA PRO A 27 2.84 -5.39 12.71
C PRO A 27 1.72 -4.64 11.98
N VAL A 28 0.61 -4.37 12.67
CA VAL A 28 -0.51 -3.59 12.13
C VAL A 28 -0.06 -2.15 11.84
N HIS A 29 0.68 -1.54 12.75
CA HIS A 29 1.19 -0.18 12.59
C HIS A 29 2.20 -0.09 11.44
N GLU A 30 3.11 -1.06 11.31
CA GLU A 30 4.06 -1.11 10.20
C GLU A 30 3.36 -1.25 8.84
N MET A 31 2.30 -2.07 8.73
CA MET A 31 1.51 -2.12 7.50
C MET A 31 0.89 -0.76 7.16
N LYS A 32 0.33 -0.04 8.14
CA LYS A 32 -0.22 1.31 7.93
C LYS A 32 0.86 2.31 7.50
N LYS A 33 2.07 2.21 8.05
CA LYS A 33 3.22 3.02 7.59
C LYS A 33 3.56 2.75 6.14
N ILE A 34 3.53 1.48 5.69
CA ILE A 34 3.78 1.13 4.30
C ILE A 34 2.70 1.75 3.38
N ILE A 35 1.42 1.68 3.78
CA ILE A 35 0.33 2.35 3.04
C ILE A 35 0.57 3.86 2.95
N GLY A 36 0.97 4.49 4.06
CA GLY A 36 1.33 5.92 4.07
C GLY A 36 2.50 6.25 3.15
N LYS A 37 3.55 5.41 3.11
CA LYS A 37 4.68 5.55 2.18
C LYS A 37 4.23 5.43 0.73
N ILE A 38 3.33 4.49 0.42
CA ILE A 38 2.75 4.34 -0.93
C ILE A 38 2.00 5.63 -1.32
N SER A 39 1.13 6.13 -0.45
CA SER A 39 0.42 7.40 -0.70
C SER A 39 1.40 8.54 -0.98
N HIS A 40 2.43 8.71 -0.15
CA HIS A 40 3.44 9.73 -0.34
C HIS A 40 4.16 9.58 -1.69
N SER A 41 4.63 8.37 -2.01
CA SER A 41 5.39 8.13 -3.23
C SER A 41 4.56 8.27 -4.51
N LEU A 42 3.26 7.98 -4.48
CA LEU A 42 2.36 8.24 -5.61
C LEU A 42 2.19 9.74 -5.89
N ILE A 43 2.23 10.58 -4.85
CA ILE A 43 2.15 12.04 -4.98
C ILE A 43 3.50 12.60 -5.44
N GLU A 44 4.57 12.25 -4.74
CA GLU A 44 5.93 12.73 -5.00
C GLU A 44 6.39 12.40 -6.43
N ASN A 45 6.11 11.18 -6.89
CA ASN A 45 6.49 10.72 -8.23
C ASN A 45 5.37 10.91 -9.27
N GLY A 46 4.35 11.71 -8.95
CA GLY A 46 3.18 11.91 -9.81
C GLY A 46 3.52 12.37 -11.23
N GLN A 47 4.52 13.24 -11.37
CA GLN A 47 5.00 13.70 -12.69
C GLN A 47 5.59 12.56 -13.53
N VAL A 48 6.38 11.68 -12.90
CA VAL A 48 7.00 10.53 -13.54
C VAL A 48 5.93 9.51 -13.92
N ILE A 49 4.99 9.23 -13.02
CA ILE A 49 3.87 8.29 -13.23
C ILE A 49 2.94 8.76 -14.36
N ALA A 50 2.64 10.06 -14.43
CA ALA A 50 1.75 10.63 -15.44
C ALA A 50 2.41 10.76 -16.82
N ASN A 51 3.74 10.90 -16.89
CA ASN A 51 4.44 11.19 -18.14
C ASN A 51 5.59 10.20 -18.39
N PRO A 52 5.29 8.90 -18.57
CA PRO A 52 6.33 7.90 -18.81
C PRO A 52 7.05 8.19 -20.13
N GLY A 53 8.38 8.11 -20.13
CA GLY A 53 9.25 8.35 -21.28
C GLY A 53 9.67 9.81 -21.48
N LEU A 54 9.18 10.75 -20.65
CA LEU A 54 9.42 12.19 -20.81
C LEU A 54 10.32 12.81 -19.73
N ILE A 55 10.50 12.14 -18.58
CA ILE A 55 11.23 12.71 -17.44
C ILE A 55 12.70 12.27 -17.42
N GLY A 56 13.02 11.18 -18.13
CA GLY A 56 14.38 10.67 -18.29
C GLY A 56 14.56 9.31 -17.63
N LYS A 57 15.33 8.45 -18.30
CA LYS A 57 15.47 7.04 -17.98
C LYS A 57 15.91 6.76 -16.54
N GLU A 58 16.85 7.56 -16.01
CA GLU A 58 17.36 7.37 -14.65
C GLU A 58 16.27 7.53 -13.58
N ARG A 59 15.49 8.61 -13.67
CA ARG A 59 14.43 8.93 -12.70
C ARG A 59 13.24 7.97 -12.82
N GLU A 60 12.96 7.52 -14.03
CA GLU A 60 11.94 6.49 -14.31
C GLU A 60 12.35 5.13 -13.73
N GLU A 61 13.61 4.73 -13.90
CA GLU A 61 14.14 3.50 -13.32
C GLU A 61 14.18 3.55 -11.79
N GLU A 62 14.53 4.69 -11.20
CA GLU A 62 14.49 4.91 -9.75
C GLU A 62 13.05 4.75 -9.23
N THR A 63 12.09 5.45 -9.86
CA THR A 63 10.67 5.35 -9.52
C THR A 63 10.16 3.91 -9.67
N SER A 64 10.53 3.23 -10.75
CA SER A 64 10.19 1.82 -10.98
C SER A 64 10.69 0.91 -9.85
N ARG A 65 11.98 1.01 -9.49
CA ARG A 65 12.58 0.22 -8.41
C ARG A 65 11.90 0.51 -7.08
N HIS A 66 11.61 1.77 -6.80
CA HIS A 66 10.96 2.21 -5.56
C HIS A 66 9.53 1.66 -5.44
N LEU A 67 8.71 1.78 -6.49
CA LEU A 67 7.35 1.23 -6.52
C LEU A 67 7.33 -0.30 -6.38
N ARG A 68 8.30 -1.01 -7.00
CA ARG A 68 8.45 -2.46 -6.80
C ARG A 68 8.79 -2.80 -5.35
N SER A 69 9.72 -2.07 -4.75
CA SER A 69 10.08 -2.24 -3.34
C SER A 69 8.88 -2.05 -2.42
N LEU A 70 8.07 -1.01 -2.64
CA LEU A 70 6.84 -0.77 -1.88
C LEU A 70 5.82 -1.89 -2.07
N SER A 71 5.65 -2.41 -3.30
CA SER A 71 4.79 -3.57 -3.55
C SER A 71 5.22 -4.81 -2.78
N SER A 72 6.51 -5.14 -2.80
CA SER A 72 7.08 -6.27 -2.06
C SER A 72 6.92 -6.10 -0.54
N GLN A 73 7.16 -4.90 -0.01
CA GLN A 73 6.96 -4.59 1.42
C GLN A 73 5.49 -4.74 1.82
N LEU A 74 4.57 -4.21 1.01
CA LEU A 74 3.14 -4.31 1.24
C LEU A 74 2.69 -5.77 1.27
N GLN A 75 3.13 -6.59 0.32
CA GLN A 75 2.80 -8.00 0.29
C GLN A 75 3.42 -8.77 1.47
N ALA A 76 4.68 -8.48 1.83
CA ALA A 76 5.34 -9.08 2.98
C ALA A 76 4.61 -8.77 4.30
N SER A 77 4.06 -7.56 4.44
CA SER A 77 3.33 -7.14 5.65
C SER A 77 2.08 -8.00 5.93
N LEU A 78 1.47 -8.62 4.92
CA LEU A 78 0.36 -9.58 5.10
C LEU A 78 0.74 -10.77 5.99
N TYR A 79 2.01 -11.20 5.93
CA TYR A 79 2.52 -12.35 6.67
C TYR A 79 2.98 -11.98 8.08
N LEU A 80 3.19 -10.69 8.35
CA LEU A 80 3.59 -10.19 9.67
C LEU A 80 2.40 -9.96 10.59
N VAL A 81 1.23 -9.61 10.03
CA VAL A 81 0.02 -9.35 10.81
C VAL A 81 -0.64 -10.69 11.19
N PRO A 82 -0.77 -11.02 12.49
CA PRO A 82 -1.37 -12.28 12.92
C PRO A 82 -2.85 -12.30 12.61
N LYS A 83 -3.37 -13.48 12.24
CA LYS A 83 -4.80 -13.70 11.96
C LYS A 83 -5.39 -12.57 11.09
N TYR A 84 -4.75 -12.33 9.95
CA TYR A 84 -4.98 -11.15 9.10
C TYR A 84 -6.44 -10.76 8.92
N ASP A 85 -7.32 -11.72 8.63
CA ASP A 85 -8.73 -11.42 8.34
C ASP A 85 -9.44 -10.81 9.55
N TYR A 86 -9.13 -11.27 10.76
CA TYR A 86 -9.65 -10.69 12.00
C TYR A 86 -8.99 -9.34 12.32
N SER A 87 -7.67 -9.27 12.23
CA SER A 87 -6.91 -8.03 12.51
C SER A 87 -7.28 -6.91 11.53
N SER A 88 -7.53 -7.24 10.27
CA SER A 88 -7.93 -6.26 9.26
C SER A 88 -9.28 -5.62 9.57
N ALA A 89 -10.27 -6.42 9.99
CA ALA A 89 -11.55 -5.91 10.44
C ALA A 89 -11.43 -5.05 11.71
N LEU A 90 -10.65 -5.50 12.69
CA LEU A 90 -10.50 -4.80 13.97
C LEU A 90 -9.76 -3.46 13.84
N PHE A 91 -8.69 -3.41 13.03
CA PHE A 91 -7.82 -2.25 12.93
C PHE A 91 -8.08 -1.38 11.68
N GLY A 92 -9.10 -1.72 10.88
CA GLY A 92 -9.42 -1.02 9.64
C GLY A 92 -8.31 -1.12 8.59
N LEU A 93 -7.71 -2.30 8.43
CA LEU A 93 -6.76 -2.56 7.34
C LEU A 93 -7.53 -2.99 6.08
N PRO A 94 -6.96 -2.80 4.88
CA PRO A 94 -7.53 -3.36 3.66
C PRO A 94 -7.67 -4.89 3.75
N SER A 95 -8.67 -5.45 3.08
CA SER A 95 -8.77 -6.92 2.96
C SER A 95 -7.56 -7.49 2.20
N ARG A 96 -7.23 -8.77 2.43
CA ARG A 96 -6.14 -9.46 1.73
C ARG A 96 -6.23 -9.31 0.21
N ALA A 97 -7.43 -9.44 -0.35
CA ALA A 97 -7.67 -9.29 -1.78
C ALA A 97 -7.30 -7.87 -2.28
N LYS A 98 -7.71 -6.83 -1.52
CA LYS A 98 -7.35 -5.44 -1.83
C LYS A 98 -5.85 -5.17 -1.73
N VAL A 99 -5.18 -5.73 -0.73
CA VAL A 99 -3.72 -5.61 -0.60
C VAL A 99 -3.01 -6.23 -1.80
N LEU A 100 -3.41 -7.44 -2.19
CA LEU A 100 -2.84 -8.12 -3.35
C LEU A 100 -3.11 -7.36 -4.65
N SER A 101 -4.33 -6.84 -4.83
CA SER A 101 -4.69 -6.00 -5.97
C SER A 101 -3.79 -4.76 -6.07
N ALA A 102 -3.63 -4.03 -4.95
CA ALA A 102 -2.75 -2.87 -4.89
C ALA A 102 -1.28 -3.22 -5.16
N SER A 103 -0.77 -4.33 -4.62
CA SER A 103 0.58 -4.82 -4.90
C SER A 103 0.78 -5.15 -6.38
N THR A 104 -0.19 -5.80 -7.02
CA THR A 104 -0.15 -6.10 -8.46
C THR A 104 -0.17 -4.82 -9.29
N ASP A 105 -1.02 -3.85 -8.94
CA ASP A 105 -1.08 -2.58 -9.64
C ASP A 105 0.18 -1.74 -9.46
N LEU A 106 0.82 -1.76 -8.29
CA LEU A 106 2.13 -1.13 -8.06
C LEU A 106 3.22 -1.75 -8.94
N ILE A 107 3.26 -3.08 -9.07
CA ILE A 107 4.23 -3.76 -9.94
C ILE A 107 3.95 -3.40 -11.40
N ALA A 108 2.69 -3.38 -11.80
CA ALA A 108 2.34 -3.03 -13.16
C ALA A 108 2.69 -1.57 -13.46
N LEU A 109 2.42 -0.65 -12.53
CA LEU A 109 2.79 0.76 -12.62
C LEU A 109 4.30 0.95 -12.77
N SER A 110 5.09 0.20 -11.99
CA SER A 110 6.55 0.20 -12.12
C SER A 110 7.07 -0.29 -13.47
N SER A 111 6.24 -1.02 -14.24
CA SER A 111 6.62 -1.61 -15.52
C SER A 111 6.14 -0.78 -16.71
N VAL A 112 5.27 0.21 -16.52
CA VAL A 112 4.73 1.07 -17.59
C VAL A 112 5.85 1.83 -18.32
N TYR A 113 6.95 2.16 -17.63
CA TYR A 113 8.11 2.85 -18.20
C TYR A 113 8.84 2.06 -19.31
N LEU A 114 8.58 0.76 -19.46
CA LEU A 114 9.20 -0.05 -20.50
C LEU A 114 8.46 0.04 -21.86
N THR A 115 7.27 0.64 -21.90
CA THR A 115 6.43 0.72 -23.10
C THR A 115 6.05 2.18 -23.40
N ALA A 116 6.76 2.79 -24.34
CA ALA A 116 6.65 4.21 -24.70
C ALA A 116 5.45 4.51 -25.62
N GLU A 117 4.24 4.10 -25.25
CA GLU A 117 3.01 4.40 -26.00
C GLU A 117 2.05 5.31 -25.23
N ILE A 118 1.25 6.12 -25.94
CA ILE A 118 0.22 7.03 -25.37
C ILE A 118 -0.79 6.27 -24.48
N THR A 119 -0.99 4.97 -24.73
CA THR A 119 -1.77 4.03 -23.92
C THR A 119 -1.27 3.95 -22.46
N SER A 120 -0.01 4.31 -22.21
CA SER A 120 0.66 4.23 -20.91
C SER A 120 0.13 5.24 -19.88
N TYR A 121 -0.28 6.46 -20.28
CA TYR A 121 -0.86 7.44 -19.34
C TYR A 121 -2.18 6.95 -18.76
N GLN A 122 -3.11 6.51 -19.62
CA GLN A 122 -4.44 6.05 -19.20
C GLN A 122 -4.32 4.84 -18.26
N GLN A 123 -3.39 3.93 -18.56
CA GLN A 123 -3.12 2.78 -17.71
C GLN A 123 -2.51 3.20 -16.37
N SER A 124 -1.54 4.12 -16.36
CA SER A 124 -0.95 4.65 -15.12
C SER A 124 -2.00 5.31 -14.22
N ALA A 125 -2.88 6.13 -14.80
CA ALA A 125 -3.94 6.82 -14.07
C ALA A 125 -4.94 5.82 -13.45
N LYS A 126 -5.43 4.85 -14.24
CA LYS A 126 -6.34 3.80 -13.75
C LYS A 126 -5.71 2.96 -12.64
N ARG A 127 -4.42 2.62 -12.76
CA ARG A 127 -3.69 1.87 -11.75
C ARG A 127 -3.50 2.69 -10.46
N LYS A 128 -3.13 3.97 -10.57
CA LYS A 128 -3.06 4.89 -9.42
C LYS A 128 -4.39 4.91 -8.66
N GLU A 129 -5.50 5.09 -9.38
CA GLU A 129 -6.85 5.08 -8.80
C GLU A 129 -7.18 3.75 -8.10
N SER A 130 -6.93 2.62 -8.78
CA SER A 130 -7.13 1.28 -8.21
C SER A 130 -6.32 1.03 -6.94
N ILE A 131 -5.06 1.50 -6.89
CA ILE A 131 -4.21 1.42 -5.69
C ILE A 131 -4.84 2.24 -4.55
N CYS A 132 -5.27 3.46 -4.83
CA CYS A 132 -5.88 4.34 -3.83
C CYS A 132 -7.16 3.73 -3.26
N ASP A 133 -8.07 3.25 -4.12
CA ASP A 133 -9.34 2.65 -3.71
C ASP A 133 -9.14 1.33 -2.95
N SER A 134 -8.13 0.55 -3.34
CA SER A 134 -7.78 -0.71 -2.66
C SER A 134 -7.21 -0.45 -1.27
N LEU A 135 -6.37 0.57 -1.10
CA LEU A 135 -5.69 0.85 0.16
C LEU A 135 -6.43 1.85 1.06
N GLY A 136 -7.53 2.44 0.59
CA GLY A 136 -8.25 3.50 1.31
C GLY A 136 -7.45 4.80 1.39
N ILE A 137 -6.59 5.06 0.40
CA ILE A 137 -5.86 6.32 0.28
C ILE A 137 -6.80 7.34 -0.35
N PHE A 138 -6.90 8.53 0.25
CA PHE A 138 -7.72 9.60 -0.29
C PHE A 138 -7.17 10.07 -1.64
N MET A 139 -8.08 10.25 -2.59
CA MET A 139 -7.84 10.81 -3.91
C MET A 139 -9.04 11.68 -4.25
N SER A 140 -8.80 12.94 -4.63
CA SER A 140 -9.87 13.87 -4.97
C SER A 140 -10.50 13.53 -6.33
N GLU A 141 -11.76 13.90 -6.52
CA GLU A 141 -12.52 13.54 -7.73
C GLU A 141 -11.94 14.15 -9.01
N ASP A 142 -11.26 15.30 -8.92
CA ASP A 142 -10.57 15.95 -10.02
C ASP A 142 -9.29 15.21 -10.45
N GLU A 143 -8.68 14.43 -9.56
CA GLU A 143 -7.53 13.59 -9.89
C GLU A 143 -7.92 12.24 -10.49
N ARG A 144 -9.17 11.79 -10.27
CA ARG A 144 -9.65 10.48 -10.74
C ARG A 144 -9.70 10.42 -12.26
N TYR A 145 -9.54 9.21 -12.81
CA TYR A 145 -9.55 9.06 -14.25
C TYR A 145 -10.97 9.35 -14.80
N PRO A 146 -11.13 10.22 -15.82
CA PRO A 146 -12.44 10.61 -16.31
C PRO A 146 -13.24 9.42 -16.86
N LYS A 147 -14.47 9.21 -16.36
CA LYS A 147 -15.34 8.08 -16.76
C LYS A 147 -16.07 8.33 -18.08
N ASP A 148 -16.21 9.59 -18.47
CA ASP A 148 -16.83 10.09 -19.71
C ASP A 148 -16.00 9.79 -20.96
N LEU A 149 -14.66 9.71 -20.84
CA LEU A 149 -13.77 9.32 -21.94
C LEU A 149 -13.91 7.85 -22.37
N GLN A 150 -14.56 7.00 -21.57
CA GLN A 150 -14.78 5.58 -21.89
C GLN A 150 -15.97 5.39 -22.84
N LYS A 151 -17.00 6.23 -22.76
CA LYS A 151 -18.28 6.04 -23.47
C LYS A 151 -18.22 6.29 -24.98
N ASN A 152 -17.21 7.02 -25.46
CA ASN A 152 -17.03 7.35 -26.89
C ASN A 152 -16.15 6.36 -27.66
N ARG A 153 -15.66 5.27 -27.03
CA ARG A 153 -14.88 4.22 -27.73
C ARG A 153 -15.64 2.90 -27.92
N ASP A 154 -16.77 2.73 -27.23
CA ASP A 154 -17.65 1.55 -27.35
C ASP A 154 -18.85 1.81 -28.29
N GLN A 155 -18.83 2.92 -29.03
CA GLN A 155 -19.75 3.28 -30.12
C GLN A 155 -18.96 3.42 -31.43
#